data_AF-A0AAJ6M3D6-F1
#
_entry.id   AF-A0AAJ6M3D6-F1
#
_cell.length_a   1.000
_cell.length_b   1.000
_cell.length_c   1.000
_cell.angle_alpha   90.00
_cell.angle_beta   90.00
_cell.angle_gamma   90.00
#
_symmetry.space_group_name_H-M   'P 1'
#
loop_
_entity.id
_entity.type
_entity.pdbx_description
1 polymer ?
#
loop_
_entity_poly.entity_id
_entity_poly.type
_entity_poly.pdbx_seq_one_letter_code
_entity_poly.pdbx_strand_id
1 'polypeptide(L)'
;MNSPLDSMEYRETMQRAALAYLKRHQKEHLEHDDQLFSRTITHLRLALGVPEHLAESLAGLAYSELHHGAGERMLDISRSTGSTVVLSDPLTGNVYTLPVALIFQHLIDGHARPRSPI
;
A
#
# COMPACT_ATOMS: atom_id res chain seq x y z
N MET A 1 -18.30 7.32 32.65
CA MET A 1 -19.01 7.60 31.39
C MET A 1 -17.94 7.70 30.32
N ASN A 2 -17.75 6.68 29.49
CA ASN A 2 -16.83 6.76 28.35
C ASN A 2 -17.56 7.52 27.25
N SER A 3 -17.09 8.70 26.89
CA SER A 3 -17.69 9.46 25.80
C SER A 3 -17.35 8.76 24.47
N PRO A 4 -18.28 8.68 23.50
CA PRO A 4 -17.98 8.10 22.19
C PRO A 4 -16.81 8.80 21.47
N LEU A 5 -16.53 10.07 21.80
CA LEU A 5 -15.35 10.81 21.37
C LEU A 5 -14.03 10.16 21.83
N ASP A 6 -13.92 9.74 23.09
CA ASP A 6 -12.71 9.10 23.62
C ASP A 6 -12.40 7.79 22.87
N SER A 7 -13.46 7.06 22.49
CA SER A 7 -13.31 5.82 21.72
C SER A 7 -12.87 6.07 20.27
N MET A 8 -13.30 7.17 19.66
CA MET A 8 -12.94 7.54 18.30
C MET A 8 -11.51 8.08 18.25
N GLU A 9 -11.13 8.97 19.17
CA GLU A 9 -9.76 9.49 19.30
C GLU A 9 -8.76 8.37 19.61
N TYR A 10 -9.14 7.41 20.47
CA TYR A 10 -8.32 6.24 20.74
C TYR A 10 -8.07 5.42 19.48
N ARG A 11 -9.14 5.11 18.72
CA ARG A 11 -9.03 4.35 17.46
C ARG A 11 -8.15 5.06 16.45
N GLU A 12 -8.36 6.36 16.25
CA GLU A 12 -7.53 7.14 15.31
C GLU A 12 -6.07 7.17 15.73
N THR A 13 -5.79 7.33 17.02
CA THR A 13 -4.42 7.36 17.54
C THR A 13 -3.74 6.01 17.33
N MET A 14 -4.43 4.91 17.60
CA MET A 14 -3.89 3.56 17.38
C MET A 14 -3.73 3.23 15.88
N GLN A 15 -4.63 3.69 15.02
CA GLN A 15 -4.49 3.56 13.56
C GLN A 15 -3.27 4.32 13.04
N ARG A 16 -3.06 5.56 13.51
CA ARG A 16 -1.86 6.35 13.15
C ARG A 16 -0.58 5.69 13.61
N ALA A 17 -0.57 5.06 14.79
CA ALA A 17 0.57 4.30 15.27
C ALA A 17 0.85 3.07 14.39
N ALA A 18 -0.19 2.33 13.99
CA ALA A 18 -0.07 1.22 13.05
C ALA A 18 0.50 1.67 11.70
N LEU A 19 0.00 2.78 11.15
CA LEU A 19 0.48 3.35 9.89
C LEU A 19 1.95 3.77 9.97
N ALA A 20 2.37 4.39 11.07
CA ALA A 20 3.76 4.76 11.29
C ALA A 20 4.68 3.52 11.35
N TYR A 21 4.23 2.45 12.02
CA TYR A 21 4.95 1.18 12.06
C TYR A 21 5.09 0.58 10.65
N LEU A 22 3.99 0.51 9.90
CA LEU A 22 3.98 0.03 8.53
C LEU A 22 4.94 0.83 7.63
N LYS A 23 4.87 2.16 7.64
CA LYS A 23 5.76 3.04 6.85
C LYS A 23 7.24 2.83 7.16
N ARG A 24 7.58 2.57 8.43
CA ARG A 24 8.96 2.35 8.88
C ARG A 24 9.50 0.99 8.42
N HIS A 25 8.66 -0.04 8.46
CA HIS A 25 9.08 -1.42 8.21
C HIS A 25 8.76 -1.93 6.79
N GLN A 26 8.01 -1.21 5.95
CA GLN A 26 7.70 -1.62 4.58
C GLN A 26 8.96 -1.85 3.72
N LYS A 27 10.03 -1.07 3.95
CA LYS A 27 11.29 -1.18 3.19
C LYS A 27 12.11 -2.41 3.56
N GLU A 28 11.81 -3.03 4.70
CA GLU A 28 12.46 -4.26 5.15
C GLU A 28 11.82 -5.51 4.53
N HIS A 29 10.61 -5.39 3.94
CA HIS A 29 9.77 -6.51 3.51
C HIS A 29 9.23 -6.34 2.09
N LEU A 30 10.09 -6.01 1.12
CA LEU A 30 9.72 -5.81 -0.29
C LEU A 30 9.09 -7.05 -0.98
N GLU A 31 9.04 -8.20 -0.33
CA GLU A 31 8.55 -9.47 -0.91
C GLU A 31 7.48 -10.18 -0.06
N HIS A 32 7.14 -9.71 1.15
CA HIS A 32 6.25 -10.44 2.09
C HIS A 32 5.29 -9.55 2.88
N ASP A 33 4.26 -9.04 2.21
CA ASP A 33 3.22 -8.18 2.81
C ASP A 33 2.45 -8.85 3.96
N ASP A 34 2.23 -10.17 3.90
CA ASP A 34 1.57 -10.94 4.96
C ASP A 34 2.35 -10.89 6.30
N GLN A 35 3.68 -10.89 6.23
CA GLN A 35 4.54 -10.82 7.41
C GLN A 35 4.52 -9.41 8.01
N LEU A 36 4.49 -8.38 7.18
CA LEU A 36 4.38 -6.99 7.61
C LEU A 36 3.04 -6.74 8.34
N PHE A 37 1.96 -7.32 7.84
CA PHE A 37 0.64 -7.24 8.47
C PHE A 37 0.60 -7.92 9.85
N SER A 38 1.07 -9.17 9.94
CA SER A 38 1.13 -9.92 11.21
C SER A 38 2.01 -9.24 12.27
N ARG A 39 3.16 -8.68 11.87
CA ARG A 39 4.03 -7.89 12.76
C ARG A 39 3.34 -6.62 13.27
N THR A 40 2.55 -5.96 12.44
CA THR A 40 1.79 -4.77 12.83
C THR A 40 0.72 -5.09 13.87
N ILE A 41 -0.04 -6.18 13.68
CA ILE A 41 -1.00 -6.67 14.68
C ILE A 41 -0.29 -6.98 16.00
N THR A 42 0.86 -7.66 15.92
CA THR A 42 1.66 -8.01 17.10
C THR A 42 2.15 -6.76 17.83
N HIS A 43 2.59 -5.73 17.11
CA HIS A 43 3.00 -4.46 17.69
C HIS A 43 1.85 -3.76 18.40
N LEU A 44 0.68 -3.66 17.77
CA LEU A 44 -0.52 -3.07 18.37
C LEU A 44 -0.93 -3.79 19.67
N ARG A 45 -0.84 -5.12 19.69
CA ARG A 45 -1.19 -5.93 20.86
C ARG A 45 -0.17 -5.82 21.99
N LEU A 46 1.10 -6.08 21.67
CA LEU A 46 2.14 -6.24 22.70
C LEU A 46 2.70 -4.90 23.17
N ALA A 47 2.86 -3.92 22.27
CA ALA A 47 3.44 -2.63 22.62
C ALA A 47 2.39 -1.59 23.04
N LEU A 48 1.18 -1.66 22.46
CA LEU A 48 0.12 -0.66 22.67
C LEU A 48 -1.11 -1.20 23.43
N GLY A 49 -1.12 -2.49 23.77
CA GLY A 49 -2.18 -3.09 24.57
C GLY A 49 -3.54 -3.17 23.88
N VAL A 50 -3.57 -3.08 22.55
CA VAL A 50 -4.81 -3.09 21.77
C VAL A 50 -5.40 -4.52 21.77
N PRO A 51 -6.72 -4.70 22.02
CA PRO A 51 -7.39 -5.99 21.90
C PRO A 51 -7.25 -6.58 20.50
N GLU A 52 -7.12 -7.91 20.39
CA GLU A 52 -6.82 -8.61 19.12
C GLU A 52 -7.76 -8.24 17.96
N HIS A 53 -9.08 -8.31 18.18
CA HIS A 53 -10.07 -7.93 17.17
C HIS A 53 -9.92 -6.48 16.67
N LEU A 54 -9.52 -5.57 17.57
CA LEU A 54 -9.32 -4.17 17.27
C LEU A 54 -7.98 -3.94 16.58
N ALA A 55 -6.94 -4.67 16.99
CA ALA A 55 -5.62 -4.62 16.37
C ALA A 55 -5.67 -5.08 14.90
N GLU A 56 -6.37 -6.16 14.60
CA GLU A 56 -6.61 -6.63 13.23
C GLU A 56 -7.35 -5.58 12.40
N SER A 57 -8.43 -5.01 12.95
CA SER A 57 -9.21 -3.97 12.28
C SER A 57 -8.37 -2.72 11.98
N LEU A 58 -7.61 -2.24 12.97
CA LEU A 58 -6.77 -1.05 12.84
C LEU A 58 -5.57 -1.29 11.92
N ALA A 59 -4.97 -2.48 11.95
CA ALA A 59 -3.92 -2.86 11.01
C ALA A 59 -4.46 -2.92 9.58
N GLY A 60 -5.65 -3.47 9.37
CA GLY A 60 -6.33 -3.50 8.07
C GLY A 60 -6.61 -2.11 7.52
N LEU A 61 -7.11 -1.21 8.37
CA LEU A 61 -7.33 0.20 8.01
C LEU A 61 -6.03 0.93 7.71
N ALA A 62 -4.99 0.77 8.54
CA ALA A 62 -3.69 1.42 8.33
C ALA A 62 -2.96 0.86 7.11
N TYR A 63 -3.07 -0.44 6.83
CA TYR A 63 -2.54 -1.07 5.63
C TYR A 63 -3.29 -0.55 4.39
N SER A 64 -4.62 -0.50 4.45
CA SER A 64 -5.42 0.10 3.37
C SER A 64 -5.05 1.57 3.16
N GLU A 65 -4.84 2.35 4.22
CA GLU A 65 -4.42 3.75 4.18
C GLU A 65 -3.01 3.94 3.62
N LEU A 66 -2.08 3.04 3.97
CA LEU A 66 -0.72 3.03 3.41
C LEU A 66 -0.76 2.88 1.88
N HIS A 67 -1.65 2.03 1.40
CA HIS A 67 -1.85 1.75 -0.02
C HIS A 67 -2.82 2.73 -0.71
N HIS A 68 -3.75 3.37 0.04
CA HIS A 68 -4.67 4.41 -0.44
C HIS A 68 -3.98 5.79 -0.55
N GLY A 69 -2.97 6.07 0.28
CA GLY A 69 -2.16 7.30 0.19
C GLY A 69 -1.29 7.35 -1.07
N ALA A 70 -1.06 6.20 -1.69
CA ALA A 70 -0.66 6.08 -3.08
C ALA A 70 -1.94 5.94 -3.92
N GLY A 71 -2.53 7.05 -4.37
CA GLY A 71 -3.52 7.04 -5.47
C GLY A 71 -2.94 6.55 -6.80
N GLU A 72 -1.88 5.76 -6.75
CA GLU A 72 -1.10 5.27 -7.85
C GLU A 72 -1.69 3.92 -8.22
N ARG A 73 -2.32 3.88 -9.40
CA ARG A 73 -2.66 2.63 -10.08
C ARG A 73 -1.42 1.72 -10.01
N MET A 74 -1.57 0.58 -9.35
CA MET A 74 -0.46 -0.30 -9.06
C MET A 74 -0.19 -1.22 -10.25
N LEU A 75 1.08 -1.49 -10.53
CA LEU A 75 1.47 -2.52 -11.49
C LEU A 75 1.32 -3.91 -10.87
N ASP A 76 0.44 -4.74 -11.42
CA ASP A 76 0.30 -6.15 -11.06
C ASP A 76 1.35 -6.96 -11.84
N ILE A 77 2.49 -7.21 -11.20
CA ILE A 77 3.64 -7.92 -11.80
C ILE A 77 3.27 -9.38 -12.12
N SER A 78 2.49 -10.03 -11.27
CA SER A 78 2.11 -11.44 -11.42
C SER A 78 1.22 -11.68 -12.64
N ARG A 79 0.39 -10.71 -13.00
CA ARG A 79 -0.52 -10.80 -14.16
C ARG A 79 0.04 -10.15 -15.43
N SER A 80 1.11 -9.37 -15.30
CA SER A 80 1.80 -8.77 -16.44
C SER A 80 2.65 -9.81 -17.19
N THR A 81 2.87 -9.56 -18.47
CA THR A 81 3.70 -10.37 -19.36
C THR A 81 4.67 -9.47 -20.13
N GLY A 82 5.65 -10.04 -20.83
CA GLY A 82 6.62 -9.27 -21.60
C GLY A 82 6.02 -8.34 -22.67
N SER A 83 4.77 -8.59 -23.11
CA SER A 83 4.06 -7.76 -24.08
C SER A 83 2.93 -6.93 -23.47
N THR A 84 2.51 -7.21 -22.24
CA THR A 84 1.27 -6.66 -21.67
C THR A 84 1.43 -6.35 -20.19
N VAL A 85 1.07 -5.14 -19.81
CA VAL A 85 1.12 -4.60 -18.46
C VAL A 85 -0.28 -4.57 -17.88
N VAL A 86 -0.44 -5.08 -16.66
CA VAL A 86 -1.70 -5.06 -15.92
C VAL A 86 -1.58 -4.07 -14.78
N LEU A 87 -2.40 -3.02 -14.81
CA LEU A 87 -2.52 -2.05 -13.73
C LEU A 87 -3.79 -2.33 -12.94
N SER A 88 -3.69 -2.44 -11.63
CA SER A 88 -4.83 -2.57 -10.74
C SER A 88 -5.05 -1.26 -9.98
N ASP A 89 -6.29 -0.79 -9.97
CA ASP A 89 -6.73 0.27 -9.08
C ASP A 89 -7.40 -0.37 -7.85
N PRO A 90 -6.73 -0.43 -6.69
CA PRO A 90 -7.27 -1.05 -5.50
C PRO A 90 -8.43 -0.25 -4.87
N LEU A 91 -8.59 1.03 -5.24
CA LEU A 91 -9.69 1.87 -4.76
C LEU A 91 -11.02 1.51 -5.42
N THR A 92 -10.96 1.19 -6.73
CA THR A 92 -12.15 0.91 -7.53
C THR A 92 -12.31 -0.56 -7.88
N GLY A 93 -11.29 -1.39 -7.60
CA GLY A 93 -11.23 -2.80 -8.00
C GLY A 93 -11.02 -2.99 -9.50
N ASN A 94 -10.78 -1.92 -10.25
CA ASN A 94 -10.64 -1.98 -11.69
C ASN A 94 -9.26 -2.48 -12.10
N VAL A 95 -9.24 -3.27 -13.17
CA VAL A 95 -8.02 -3.81 -13.75
C VAL A 95 -7.90 -3.30 -15.18
N TYR A 96 -6.81 -2.61 -15.48
CA TYR A 96 -6.50 -2.05 -16.77
C TYR A 96 -5.37 -2.87 -17.40
N THR A 97 -5.61 -3.40 -18.59
CA THR A 97 -4.61 -4.17 -19.33
C THR A 97 -4.13 -3.36 -20.52
N LEU A 98 -2.83 -3.06 -20.58
CA LEU A 98 -2.24 -2.20 -21.59
C LEU A 98 -1.07 -2.93 -22.28
N PRO A 99 -0.91 -2.83 -23.61
CA PRO A 99 0.31 -3.28 -24.28
C PRO A 99 1.54 -2.48 -23.82
N VAL A 100 2.67 -3.17 -23.62
CA VAL A 100 3.96 -2.53 -23.28
C VAL A 100 4.37 -1.49 -24.34
N ALA A 101 4.02 -1.72 -25.61
CA ALA A 101 4.28 -0.78 -26.69
C ALA A 101 3.69 0.62 -26.46
N LEU A 102 2.55 0.74 -25.76
CA LEU A 102 1.96 2.04 -25.44
C LEU A 102 2.79 2.83 -24.43
N ILE A 103 3.49 2.13 -23.52
CA ILE A 103 4.42 2.75 -22.57
C ILE A 103 5.60 3.34 -23.34
N PHE A 104 6.20 2.57 -24.24
CA PHE A 104 7.29 3.10 -25.08
C PHE A 104 6.83 4.30 -25.89
N GLN A 105 5.71 4.16 -26.61
CA GLN A 105 5.20 5.21 -27.48
C GLN A 105 4.89 6.53 -26.75
N HIS A 106 4.26 6.46 -25.58
CA HIS A 106 3.75 7.66 -24.90
C HIS A 106 4.68 8.19 -23.81
N LEU A 107 5.49 7.33 -23.19
CA LEU A 107 6.31 7.70 -22.03
C LEU A 107 7.82 7.66 -22.31
N ILE A 108 8.29 6.82 -23.24
CA ILE A 108 9.72 6.73 -23.55
C ILE A 108 10.04 7.55 -24.80
N ASP A 109 9.37 7.29 -25.92
CA ASP A 109 9.64 7.94 -27.21
C ASP A 109 9.24 9.42 -27.19
N GLY A 110 8.20 9.77 -26.42
CA GLY A 110 7.80 11.16 -26.16
C GLY A 110 8.74 11.94 -25.22
N HIS A 111 9.55 11.25 -24.40
CA HIS A 111 10.51 11.85 -23.46
C HIS A 111 11.97 11.46 -23.75
N ALA A 112 12.24 10.85 -24.91
CA ALA A 112 13.56 10.42 -25.31
C ALA A 112 14.42 11.66 -25.59
N ARG A 113 15.23 12.06 -24.60
CA ARG A 113 16.38 12.92 -24.88
C ARG A 113 17.25 12.19 -25.90
N PRO A 114 17.55 12.78 -27.07
CA PRO A 114 18.38 12.12 -28.06
C PRO A 114 19.72 11.77 -27.43
N ARG A 115 20.10 10.49 -27.49
CA ARG A 115 21.44 10.06 -27.09
C ARG A 115 22.43 10.76 -28.02
N SER A 116 23.31 11.60 -27.48
CA SER A 116 24.40 12.17 -28.25
C SER A 116 25.26 11.04 -28.83
N PRO A 117 25.52 11.02 -30.14
CA PRO A 117 26.45 10.05 -30.73
C PRO A 117 27.86 10.33 -30.22
N ILE A 118 28.60 9.24 -29.97
CA ILE A 118 30.03 9.23 -29.60
C ILE A 118 30.86 9.43 -30.87
#